data_AF-A0A0F9GZ23-F1
#
_entry.id   AF-A0A0F9GZ23-F1
#
_cell.length_a   1.000
_cell.length_b   1.000
_cell.length_c   1.000
_cell.angle_alpha   90.00
_cell.angle_beta   90.00
_cell.angle_gamma   90.00
#
_symmetry.space_group_name_H-M   'P 1'
#
loop_
_entity.id
_entity.type
_entity.pdbx_description
1 polymer ?
#
loop_
_entity_poly.entity_id
_entity_poly.type
_entity_poly.pdbx_seq_one_letter_code
_entity_poly.pdbx_strand_id
1 'polypeptide(L)'
;IHMHPNISGSDMGESSHVDFKILCSIVANLEGGVWMNVGSAVIMPEVFLKALAVARNLGKKVKDFTAVNMDMIQHYRPQTNVVQRPTKQGYSITGHHEIMLPLLRLGILSKLKK
;
A
#
# COMPACT_ATOMS: atom_id res chain seq x y z
N ILE A 1 13.12 -16.69 2.20
CA ILE A 1 13.31 -18.13 1.88
C ILE A 1 12.78 -18.90 3.08
N HIS A 2 11.79 -19.75 2.87
CA HIS A 2 11.22 -20.55 3.96
C HIS A 2 12.05 -21.82 4.13
N MET A 3 12.54 -22.06 5.35
CA MET A 3 13.49 -23.12 5.67
C MET A 3 12.80 -24.26 6.44
N HIS A 4 11.75 -24.83 5.86
CA HIS A 4 11.04 -25.97 6.44
C HIS A 4 10.87 -27.07 5.39
N PRO A 5 11.13 -28.36 5.74
CA PRO A 5 11.19 -29.45 4.76
C PRO A 5 9.86 -29.69 4.03
N ASN A 6 8.74 -29.36 4.65
CA ASN A 6 7.40 -29.50 4.03
C ASN A 6 6.96 -28.26 3.24
N ILE A 7 7.86 -27.29 2.98
CA ILE A 7 7.54 -26.13 2.15
C ILE A 7 7.46 -26.58 0.69
N SER A 8 6.30 -26.36 0.07
CA SER A 8 6.12 -26.50 -1.37
C SER A 8 6.35 -25.16 -2.06
N GLY A 9 7.30 -25.12 -3.00
CA GLY A 9 7.58 -23.92 -3.80
C GLY A 9 6.42 -23.55 -4.73
N SER A 10 5.70 -24.54 -5.27
CA SER A 10 4.50 -24.30 -6.10
C SER A 10 3.40 -23.63 -5.30
N ASP A 11 3.12 -24.15 -4.10
CA ASP A 11 2.00 -23.69 -3.28
C ASP A 11 2.26 -22.26 -2.79
N MET A 12 3.51 -21.94 -2.46
CA MET A 12 3.90 -20.56 -2.12
C MET A 12 3.76 -19.61 -3.30
N GLY A 13 4.17 -20.03 -4.50
CA GLY A 13 4.04 -19.22 -5.71
C GLY A 13 2.59 -18.97 -6.08
N GLU A 14 1.76 -20.02 -6.01
CA GLU A 14 0.32 -19.94 -6.25
C GLU A 14 -0.36 -19.03 -5.23
N SER A 15 -0.08 -19.24 -3.94
CA SER A 15 -0.66 -18.42 -2.86
C SER A 15 -0.29 -16.95 -3.01
N SER A 16 1.00 -16.67 -3.29
CA SER A 16 1.46 -15.29 -3.54
C SER A 16 0.79 -14.65 -4.76
N HIS A 17 0.54 -15.44 -5.81
CA HIS A 17 -0.16 -14.96 -7.00
C HIS A 17 -1.65 -14.69 -6.72
N VAL A 18 -2.31 -15.53 -5.92
CA VAL A 18 -3.68 -15.31 -5.44
C VAL A 18 -3.76 -14.02 -4.62
N ASP A 19 -2.85 -13.82 -3.66
CA ASP A 19 -2.78 -12.60 -2.85
C ASP A 19 -2.59 -11.35 -3.72
N PHE A 20 -1.73 -11.44 -4.74
CA PHE A 20 -1.51 -10.34 -5.67
C PHE A 20 -2.78 -10.01 -6.48
N LYS A 21 -3.54 -11.01 -6.93
CA LYS A 21 -4.83 -10.79 -7.61
C LYS A 21 -5.85 -10.13 -6.69
N ILE A 22 -5.92 -10.55 -5.43
CA ILE A 22 -6.78 -9.92 -4.41
C ILE A 22 -6.40 -8.45 -4.24
N LEU A 23 -5.10 -8.15 -4.08
CA LEU A 23 -4.63 -6.77 -4.00
C LEU A 23 -4.98 -5.96 -5.24
N CYS A 24 -4.83 -6.52 -6.45
CA CYS A 24 -5.26 -5.85 -7.69
C CYS A 24 -6.75 -5.50 -7.67
N SER A 25 -7.61 -6.39 -7.14
CA SER A 25 -9.05 -6.13 -7.02
C SER A 25 -9.38 -5.02 -6.02
N ILE A 26 -8.59 -4.89 -4.94
CA ILE A 26 -8.73 -3.80 -3.97
C ILE A 26 -8.28 -2.49 -4.62
N VAL A 27 -7.11 -2.48 -5.25
CA VAL A 27 -6.55 -1.29 -5.94
C VAL A 27 -7.42 -0.83 -7.10
N ALA A 28 -8.13 -1.74 -7.77
CA ALA A 28 -9.12 -1.40 -8.80
C ALA A 28 -10.26 -0.52 -8.31
N ASN A 29 -10.53 -0.50 -7.00
CA ASN A 29 -11.56 0.33 -6.35
C ASN A 29 -10.95 1.51 -5.57
N LEU A 30 -9.69 1.88 -5.83
CA LEU A 30 -8.97 2.92 -5.08
C LEU A 30 -9.34 4.36 -5.50
N GLU A 31 -10.11 4.56 -6.58
CA GLU A 31 -10.53 5.90 -7.02
C GLU A 31 -11.29 6.64 -5.91
N GLY A 32 -10.86 7.86 -5.59
CA GLY A 32 -11.36 8.65 -4.46
C GLY A 32 -10.95 8.14 -3.08
N GLY A 33 -10.16 7.06 -3.02
CA GLY A 33 -9.73 6.41 -1.79
C GLY A 33 -8.36 6.86 -1.29
N VAL A 34 -7.87 6.15 -0.28
CA VAL A 34 -6.57 6.41 0.36
C VAL A 34 -5.73 5.13 0.35
N TRP A 35 -4.51 5.22 -0.19
CA TRP A 35 -3.48 4.21 -0.03
C TRP A 35 -2.54 4.60 1.10
N MET A 36 -2.43 3.73 2.10
CA MET A 36 -1.54 3.91 3.26
C MET A 36 -0.40 2.89 3.18
N ASN A 37 0.81 3.34 2.84
CA ASN A 37 2.02 2.54 2.96
C ASN A 37 2.54 2.63 4.40
N VAL A 38 2.47 1.52 5.14
CA VAL A 38 2.83 1.47 6.57
C VAL A 38 3.89 0.39 6.79
N GLY A 39 5.06 0.77 7.28
CA GLY A 39 6.09 -0.18 7.74
C GLY A 39 6.78 -0.94 6.61
N SER A 40 6.81 -0.42 5.39
CA SER A 40 7.37 -1.14 4.23
C SER A 40 8.17 -0.22 3.31
N ALA A 41 9.49 -0.37 3.37
CA ALA A 41 10.42 0.42 2.57
C ALA A 41 10.60 -0.07 1.12
N VAL A 42 10.23 -1.32 0.81
CA VAL A 42 10.54 -1.95 -0.49
C VAL A 42 9.39 -2.78 -1.05
N ILE A 43 8.90 -3.79 -0.31
CA ILE A 43 7.95 -4.76 -0.86
C ILE A 43 6.63 -4.07 -1.25
N MET A 44 5.97 -3.35 -0.32
CA MET A 44 4.69 -2.71 -0.61
C MET A 44 4.80 -1.61 -1.68
N PRO A 45 5.81 -0.72 -1.68
CA PRO A 45 5.99 0.23 -2.78
C PRO A 45 6.05 -0.42 -4.17
N GLU A 46 6.81 -1.50 -4.31
CA GLU A 46 6.98 -2.20 -5.59
C GLU A 46 5.74 -3.02 -6.00
N VAL A 47 5.08 -3.66 -5.02
CA VAL A 47 3.87 -4.44 -5.27
C VAL A 47 2.69 -3.53 -5.59
N PHE A 48 2.57 -2.39 -4.91
CA PHE A 48 1.53 -1.39 -5.16
C PHE A 48 1.58 -0.86 -6.59
N LEU A 49 2.76 -0.47 -7.09
CA LEU A 49 2.91 0.00 -8.47
C LEU A 49 2.45 -1.04 -9.50
N LYS A 50 2.77 -2.33 -9.27
CA LYS A 50 2.35 -3.42 -10.15
C LYS A 50 0.83 -3.61 -10.09
N ALA A 51 0.23 -3.59 -8.91
CA ALA A 51 -1.22 -3.70 -8.75
C ALA A 51 -1.96 -2.52 -9.40
N LEU A 52 -1.44 -1.30 -9.24
CA LEU A 52 -1.98 -0.09 -9.86
C LEU A 52 -1.88 -0.13 -11.40
N ALA A 53 -0.75 -0.61 -11.92
CA ALA A 53 -0.57 -0.81 -13.36
C ALA A 53 -1.58 -1.83 -13.91
N VAL A 54 -1.75 -2.97 -13.24
CA VAL A 54 -2.75 -3.99 -13.62
C VAL A 54 -4.16 -3.41 -13.61
N ALA A 55 -4.56 -2.71 -12.54
CA ALA A 55 -5.88 -2.11 -12.43
C ALA A 55 -6.15 -1.12 -13.59
N ARG A 56 -5.20 -0.23 -13.89
CA ARG A 56 -5.30 0.74 -14.99
C ARG A 56 -5.34 0.07 -16.36
N ASN A 57 -4.52 -0.96 -16.58
CA ASN A 57 -4.48 -1.70 -17.84
C ASN A 57 -5.77 -2.48 -18.11
N LEU A 58 -6.49 -2.89 -17.06
CA LEU A 58 -7.83 -3.49 -17.16
C LEU A 58 -8.95 -2.46 -17.30
N GLY A 59 -8.63 -1.18 -17.56
CA GLY A 59 -9.59 -0.12 -17.83
C GLY A 59 -10.21 0.51 -16.58
N LYS A 60 -9.72 0.21 -15.37
CA LYS A 60 -10.22 0.86 -14.15
C LYS A 60 -9.69 2.29 -14.07
N LYS A 61 -10.59 3.24 -13.81
CA LYS A 61 -10.25 4.63 -13.61
C LYS A 61 -9.71 4.82 -12.19
N VAL A 62 -8.41 4.59 -12.01
CA VAL A 62 -7.68 4.81 -10.74
C VAL A 62 -6.65 5.92 -10.97
N LYS A 63 -7.07 7.17 -10.89
CA LYS A 63 -6.26 8.38 -11.15
C LYS A 63 -6.19 9.29 -9.94
N ASP A 64 -7.30 9.47 -9.24
CA ASP A 64 -7.44 10.45 -8.17
C ASP A 64 -7.61 9.72 -6.83
N PHE A 65 -6.52 9.60 -6.08
CA PHE A 65 -6.50 9.00 -4.75
C PHE A 65 -5.44 9.65 -3.89
N THR A 66 -5.54 9.55 -2.57
CA THR A 66 -4.49 10.04 -1.67
C THR A 66 -3.50 8.92 -1.39
N ALA A 67 -2.19 9.17 -1.52
CA ALA A 67 -1.16 8.23 -1.15
C ALA A 67 -0.37 8.74 0.05
N VAL A 68 -0.18 7.89 1.05
CA VAL A 68 0.53 8.23 2.29
C VAL A 68 1.65 7.25 2.51
N ASN A 69 2.86 7.75 2.74
CA ASN A 69 3.95 6.97 3.33
C ASN A 69 4.03 7.25 4.82
N MET A 70 3.80 6.25 5.65
CA MET A 70 3.89 6.32 7.11
C MET A 70 4.97 5.34 7.60
N ASP A 71 6.19 5.83 7.73
CA ASP A 71 7.35 5.05 8.17
C ASP A 71 8.16 5.82 9.21
N MET A 72 8.85 5.09 10.10
CA MET A 72 9.77 5.68 11.08
C MET A 72 10.98 6.35 10.41
N ILE A 73 11.41 5.81 9.27
CA ILE A 73 12.56 6.28 8.50
C ILE A 73 12.11 6.47 7.05
N GLN A 74 12.32 7.67 6.51
CA GLN A 74 11.99 7.96 5.12
C GLN A 74 13.04 7.36 4.20
N HIS A 75 12.57 6.60 3.22
CA HIS A 75 13.40 6.02 2.17
C HIS A 75 12.99 6.56 0.81
N TYR A 76 13.93 6.57 -0.13
CA TYR A 76 13.67 7.09 -1.48
C TYR A 76 12.57 6.31 -2.21
N ARG A 77 12.52 4.97 -2.04
CA ARG A 77 11.55 4.12 -2.77
C ARG A 77 10.10 4.44 -2.39
N PRO A 78 9.68 4.43 -1.11
CA PRO A 78 8.32 4.85 -0.76
C PRO A 78 8.02 6.28 -1.19
N GLN A 79 8.97 7.20 -1.02
CA GLN A 79 8.77 8.59 -1.41
C GLN A 79 8.49 8.74 -2.91
N THR A 80 9.22 8.03 -3.76
CA THR A 80 9.03 8.10 -5.21
C THR A 80 7.85 7.24 -5.69
N ASN A 81 7.82 5.96 -5.29
CA ASN A 81 6.93 4.94 -5.83
C ASN A 81 5.53 4.93 -5.19
N VAL A 82 5.37 5.54 -4.02
CA VAL A 82 4.05 5.65 -3.36
C VAL A 82 3.56 7.10 -3.40
N VAL A 83 4.41 8.05 -3.01
CA VAL A 83 3.97 9.43 -2.72
C VAL A 83 3.99 10.32 -3.97
N GLN A 84 5.05 10.30 -4.78
CA GLN A 84 5.25 11.29 -5.84
C GLN A 84 4.70 10.88 -7.22
N ARG A 85 4.92 9.63 -7.64
CA ARG A 85 4.57 9.17 -9.01
C ARG A 85 3.10 8.75 -9.19
N PRO A 86 2.46 8.03 -8.24
CA PRO A 86 1.16 7.40 -8.52
C PRO A 86 -0.03 8.35 -8.55
N THR A 87 0.05 9.47 -7.82
CA THR A 87 -1.02 10.45 -7.61
C THR A 87 -0.44 11.85 -7.37
N LYS A 88 -1.28 12.88 -7.50
CA LYS A 88 -0.96 14.28 -7.15
C LYS A 88 -1.04 14.55 -5.65
N GLN A 89 -1.80 13.75 -4.90
CA GLN A 89 -2.02 13.95 -3.46
C GLN A 89 -1.19 12.95 -2.66
N GLY A 90 0.07 13.30 -2.42
CA GLY A 90 1.03 12.49 -1.68
C GLY A 90 1.42 13.11 -0.33
N TYR A 91 1.44 12.30 0.72
CA TYR A 91 1.91 12.72 2.06
C TYR A 91 2.98 11.77 2.59
N SER A 92 4.01 12.31 3.23
CA SER A 92 4.96 11.54 4.04
C SER A 92 4.79 11.93 5.49
N ILE A 93 4.54 10.95 6.35
CA ILE A 93 4.38 11.14 7.80
C ILE A 93 5.43 10.27 8.49
N THR A 94 6.37 10.90 9.20
CA THR A 94 7.48 10.20 9.84
C THR A 94 7.22 10.06 11.33
N GLY A 95 7.31 8.84 11.84
CA GLY A 95 7.18 8.60 13.28
C GLY A 95 7.04 7.13 13.64
N HIS A 96 7.11 6.87 14.94
CA HIS A 96 6.92 5.57 15.55
C HIS A 96 5.49 5.04 15.36
N HIS A 97 5.32 3.86 14.76
CA HIS A 97 3.99 3.31 14.42
C HIS A 97 3.10 3.12 15.65
N GLU A 98 3.70 2.80 16.80
CA GLU A 98 3.03 2.66 18.09
C GLU A 98 2.37 3.96 18.58
N ILE A 99 2.85 5.13 18.11
CA ILE A 99 2.25 6.44 18.39
C ILE A 99 1.37 6.86 17.22
N MET A 100 1.87 6.71 15.98
CA MET A 100 1.24 7.22 14.78
C MET A 100 -0.09 6.54 14.45
N LEU A 101 -0.19 5.22 14.59
CA LEU A 101 -1.41 4.48 14.26
C LEU A 101 -2.56 4.78 15.24
N PRO A 102 -2.35 4.80 16.57
CA PRO A 102 -3.39 5.26 17.50
C PRO A 102 -3.81 6.70 17.26
N LEU A 103 -2.87 7.61 16.99
CA LEU A 103 -3.19 9.01 16.70
C LEU A 103 -4.00 9.17 15.42
N LEU A 104 -3.64 8.45 14.34
CA LEU A 104 -4.41 8.45 13.09
C LEU A 104 -5.84 7.96 13.35
N ARG A 105 -5.98 6.84 14.07
CA ARG A 105 -7.30 6.28 14.42
C ARG A 105 -8.14 7.29 15.19
N LEU A 106 -7.60 7.88 16.25
CA LEU A 106 -8.32 8.86 17.08
C LEU A 106 -8.64 10.14 16.31
N GLY A 107 -7.71 10.60 15.46
CA GLY A 107 -7.92 11.72 14.56
C GLY A 107 -9.12 11.49 13.64
N ILE A 108 -9.18 10.34 12.96
CA ILE A 108 -10.32 9.95 12.11
C ILE A 108 -11.62 9.91 12.93
N LEU A 109 -11.62 9.23 14.08
CA LEU A 109 -12.81 9.10 14.93
C LEU A 109 -13.33 10.46 15.42
N SER A 110 -12.44 11.41 15.75
CA SER A 110 -12.83 12.76 16.17
C SER A 110 -13.52 13.56 15.06
N LYS A 111 -13.24 13.26 13.79
CA LYS A 111 -13.87 13.90 12.64
C LYS A 111 -15.18 13.22 12.23
N LEU A 112 -15.30 11.92 12.45
CA LEU A 112 -16.51 11.14 12.13
C LEU A 112 -17.64 11.32 13.15
N LYS A 113 -17.34 11.66 14.41
CA LYS A 113 -18.35 11.88 15.46
C LYS A 113 -19.03 13.26 15.39
N LYS A 114 -19.27 13.77 14.18
CA LYS A 114 -20.06 15.00 13.95
C LYS A 114 -21.44 14.65 13.43
#